data_AF-A0A8C6KI26-F1
#
_entry.id   AF-A0A8C6KI26-F1
#
_cell.length_a   1.000
_cell.length_b   1.000
_cell.length_c   1.000
_cell.angle_alpha   90.00
_cell.angle_beta   90.00
_cell.angle_gamma   90.00
#
_symmetry.space_group_name_H-M   'P 1'
#
loop_
_entity.id
_entity.type
_entity.pdbx_description
1 polymer ?
#
loop_
_entity_poly.entity_id
_entity_poly.type
_entity_poly.pdbx_seq_one_letter_code
_entity_poly.pdbx_strand_id
1 'polypeptide(L)'
;MKKECKAQNLAREYCKIFSAEARVVENFGPSLEVIPVYLIYRPANAVPYATVETNLEGVYKKYADLDHTGGIDIRTGSEVGQKCSTFQHWIFQWTNGNLLLTRLEGESLKLRSVDTKLTGGLTAEGNPKVFEHFVSHHKCNYFCGLLGLKPLKVMDSLMTPVKPKGSRSPLLQRKKVSSSCSPQLNRKAVASPRPPRKAEQDSSSTPMKEKATDVPKVGNTP
;
A
#
# COMPACT_ATOMS: atom_id res chain seq x y z
N MET A 1 -14.31 -1.65 -15.30
CA MET A 1 -14.87 -0.63 -14.38
C MET A 1 -14.73 -0.96 -12.88
N LYS A 2 -15.55 -1.82 -12.23
CA LYS A 2 -15.46 -2.01 -10.75
C LYS A 2 -14.10 -2.54 -10.24
N LYS A 3 -13.44 -3.45 -10.99
CA LYS A 3 -12.06 -3.92 -10.67
C LYS A 3 -11.01 -2.86 -10.96
N GLU A 4 -11.07 -2.28 -12.15
CA GLU A 4 -10.23 -1.20 -12.69
C GLU A 4 -10.18 0.05 -11.78
N CYS A 5 -11.31 0.51 -11.24
CA CYS A 5 -11.36 1.57 -10.23
C CYS A 5 -10.61 1.19 -8.94
N LYS A 6 -10.63 -0.08 -8.52
CA LYS A 6 -9.79 -0.55 -7.39
C LYS A 6 -8.31 -0.62 -7.79
N ALA A 7 -7.99 -1.05 -9.01
CA ALA A 7 -6.64 -1.13 -9.54
C ALA A 7 -5.96 0.25 -9.60
N GLN A 8 -6.61 1.25 -10.20
CA GLN A 8 -6.08 2.61 -10.28
C GLN A 8 -5.93 3.26 -8.90
N ASN A 9 -6.90 3.08 -7.99
CA ASN A 9 -6.76 3.60 -6.64
C ASN A 9 -5.68 2.86 -5.82
N LEU A 10 -5.48 1.55 -6.03
CA LEU A 10 -4.36 0.82 -5.42
C LEU A 10 -3.01 1.36 -5.92
N ALA A 11 -2.86 1.53 -7.24
CA ALA A 11 -1.69 2.15 -7.85
C ALA A 11 -1.46 3.58 -7.31
N ARG A 12 -2.54 4.33 -7.04
CA ARG A 12 -2.47 5.67 -6.43
C ARG A 12 -1.97 5.65 -5.00
N GLU A 13 -2.41 4.73 -4.14
CA GLU A 13 -1.90 4.65 -2.78
C GLU A 13 -0.40 4.30 -2.75
N TYR A 14 0.06 3.40 -3.63
CA TYR A 14 1.50 3.17 -3.82
C TYR A 14 2.25 4.39 -4.40
N CYS A 15 1.63 5.13 -5.33
CA CYS A 15 2.21 6.34 -5.92
C CYS A 15 2.44 7.45 -4.89
N LYS A 16 1.61 7.56 -3.83
CA LYS A 16 1.85 8.47 -2.71
C LYS A 16 3.11 8.10 -1.92
N ILE A 17 3.33 6.81 -1.66
CA ILE A 17 4.51 6.32 -0.93
C ILE A 17 5.78 6.58 -1.75
N PHE A 18 5.77 6.15 -3.02
CA PHE A 18 6.82 6.46 -4.00
C PHE A 18 7.14 7.97 -4.06
N SER A 19 6.11 8.82 -4.04
CA SER A 19 6.27 10.28 -4.08
C SER A 19 6.70 10.92 -2.76
N ALA A 20 6.61 10.21 -1.63
CA ALA A 20 7.21 10.63 -0.37
C ALA A 20 8.71 10.29 -0.35
N GLU A 21 9.10 9.11 -0.84
CA GLU A 21 10.50 8.70 -1.01
C GLU A 21 11.23 9.55 -2.07
N ALA A 22 10.61 9.77 -3.23
CA ALA A 22 11.16 10.64 -4.27
C ALA A 22 11.38 12.09 -3.79
N ARG A 23 10.51 12.60 -2.91
CA ARG A 23 10.58 13.98 -2.40
C ARG A 23 11.80 14.24 -1.52
N VAL A 24 12.34 13.23 -0.84
CA VAL A 24 13.54 13.38 0.00
C VAL A 24 14.85 13.21 -0.78
N VAL A 25 14.78 12.99 -2.10
CA VAL A 25 15.94 12.91 -2.99
C VAL A 25 15.99 14.16 -3.87
N GLU A 26 16.87 15.10 -3.51
CA GLU A 26 16.96 16.44 -4.13
C GLU A 26 17.01 16.39 -5.67
N ASN A 27 17.82 15.49 -6.23
CA ASN A 27 18.02 15.34 -7.68
C ASN A 27 16.87 14.61 -8.41
N PHE A 28 15.83 14.16 -7.71
CA PHE A 28 14.66 13.55 -8.34
C PHE A 28 13.74 14.60 -8.99
N GLY A 29 13.65 15.79 -8.41
CA GLY A 29 12.73 16.84 -8.84
C GLY A 29 11.25 16.44 -8.66
N PRO A 30 10.33 16.98 -9.48
CA PRO A 30 8.90 16.68 -9.37
C PRO A 30 8.57 15.19 -9.53
N SER A 31 7.75 14.64 -8.62
CA SER A 31 7.30 13.25 -8.66
C SER A 31 6.03 13.05 -9.50
N LEU A 32 5.69 11.79 -9.78
CA LEU A 32 4.46 11.36 -10.44
C LEU A 32 3.24 11.52 -9.51
N GLU A 33 2.06 11.73 -10.10
CA GLU A 33 0.78 11.66 -9.39
C GLU A 33 -0.17 10.73 -10.16
N VAL A 34 -0.71 9.68 -9.53
CA VAL A 34 -1.82 8.92 -10.12
C VAL A 34 -3.15 9.58 -9.71
N ILE A 35 -3.99 9.93 -10.69
CA ILE A 35 -5.27 10.59 -10.45
C ILE A 35 -6.31 9.61 -9.87
N PRO A 36 -7.18 10.05 -8.94
CA PRO A 36 -8.22 9.20 -8.35
C PRO A 36 -9.36 8.94 -9.34
N VAL A 37 -9.86 7.70 -9.36
CA VAL A 37 -11.11 7.32 -10.05
C VAL A 37 -12.19 7.01 -9.03
N TYR A 38 -13.32 7.71 -9.14
CA TYR A 38 -14.51 7.49 -8.34
C TYR A 38 -15.52 6.62 -9.08
N LEU A 39 -16.11 5.64 -8.40
CA LEU A 39 -17.21 4.84 -8.93
C LEU A 39 -18.54 5.47 -8.47
N ILE A 40 -19.32 6.03 -9.39
CA ILE A 40 -20.64 6.59 -9.10
C ILE A 40 -21.75 5.58 -9.43
N TYR A 41 -22.86 5.68 -8.70
CA TYR A 41 -24.12 4.97 -8.96
C TYR A 41 -25.14 5.96 -9.55
N ARG A 42 -25.91 5.51 -10.55
CA ARG A 42 -26.80 6.34 -11.38
C ARG A 42 -28.16 5.64 -11.55
N PRO A 43 -29.09 5.76 -10.59
CA PRO A 43 -30.33 4.96 -10.58
C PRO A 43 -31.27 5.22 -11.77
N ALA A 44 -31.25 6.42 -12.34
CA ALA A 44 -32.08 6.81 -13.48
C ALA A 44 -31.49 6.46 -14.87
N ASN A 45 -30.38 5.71 -14.93
CA ASN A 45 -29.67 5.41 -16.17
C ASN A 45 -29.59 3.90 -16.43
N ALA A 46 -29.86 3.49 -17.67
CA ALA A 46 -29.77 2.08 -18.11
C ALA A 46 -28.39 1.44 -17.88
N VAL A 47 -27.32 2.25 -17.76
CA VAL A 47 -26.01 1.82 -17.25
C VAL A 47 -25.83 2.42 -15.84
N PRO A 48 -26.20 1.68 -14.77
CA PRO A 48 -26.42 2.24 -13.44
C PRO A 48 -25.15 2.53 -12.64
N TYR A 49 -23.97 2.30 -13.23
CA TYR A 49 -22.69 2.71 -12.66
C TYR A 49 -21.87 3.47 -13.72
N ALA A 50 -20.98 4.35 -13.27
CA ALA A 50 -19.95 4.95 -14.12
C ALA A 50 -18.68 5.21 -13.31
N THR A 51 -17.58 5.49 -13.99
CA THR A 51 -16.36 6.05 -13.39
C THR A 51 -16.23 7.53 -13.72
N VAL A 52 -15.71 8.30 -12.77
CA VAL A 52 -15.43 9.74 -12.90
C VAL A 52 -14.03 10.00 -12.35
N GLU A 53 -13.25 10.80 -13.07
CA GLU A 53 -11.91 11.27 -12.67
C GLU A 53 -11.68 12.67 -13.23
N THR A 54 -10.61 13.34 -12.80
CA THR A 54 -10.24 14.65 -13.32
C THR A 54 -9.81 14.54 -14.78
N ASN A 55 -10.28 15.44 -15.65
CA ASN A 55 -9.77 15.54 -17.01
C ASN A 55 -8.27 15.89 -16.99
N LEU A 56 -7.50 15.35 -17.95
CA LEU A 56 -6.10 15.72 -18.17
C LEU A 56 -6.03 16.61 -19.42
N GLU A 57 -5.56 17.83 -19.25
CA GLU A 57 -5.72 18.92 -20.22
C GLU A 57 -4.43 19.14 -21.02
N GLY A 58 -4.03 18.11 -21.77
CA GLY A 58 -2.82 18.17 -22.59
C GLY A 58 -2.59 16.94 -23.46
N VAL A 59 -1.34 16.79 -23.91
CA VAL A 59 -0.94 15.70 -24.82
C VAL A 59 -0.83 14.38 -24.06
N TYR A 60 -1.88 13.57 -24.16
CA TYR A 60 -1.93 12.22 -23.59
C TYR A 60 -0.85 11.30 -24.19
N LYS A 61 -0.10 10.62 -23.34
CA LYS A 61 1.01 9.73 -23.71
C LYS A 61 0.93 8.41 -22.94
N LYS A 62 1.24 7.32 -23.63
CA LYS A 62 1.53 6.02 -23.01
C LYS A 62 3.01 5.96 -22.65
N TYR A 63 3.30 5.68 -21.39
CA TYR A 63 4.67 5.51 -20.87
C TYR A 63 5.02 4.04 -20.63
N ALA A 64 4.02 3.23 -20.28
CA ALA A 64 4.09 1.77 -20.33
C ALA A 64 2.78 1.19 -20.87
N ASP A 65 2.85 0.20 -21.75
CA ASP A 65 1.72 -0.60 -22.19
C ASP A 65 2.10 -2.08 -22.30
N LEU A 66 1.11 -2.98 -22.21
CA LEU A 66 1.30 -4.43 -22.33
C LEU A 66 1.14 -4.85 -23.80
N ASP A 67 2.15 -5.53 -24.34
CA ASP A 67 2.11 -6.05 -25.71
C ASP A 67 1.34 -7.38 -25.82
N HIS A 68 1.11 -7.82 -27.07
CA HIS A 68 0.34 -9.02 -27.39
C HIS A 68 1.05 -10.35 -27.04
N THR A 69 2.35 -10.32 -26.70
CA THR A 69 3.14 -11.47 -26.23
C THR A 69 3.17 -11.56 -24.70
N GLY A 70 2.87 -10.45 -24.01
CA GLY A 70 2.96 -10.30 -22.55
C GLY A 70 4.21 -9.55 -22.07
N GLY A 71 5.01 -8.99 -22.99
CA GLY A 71 6.03 -8.00 -22.64
C GLY A 71 5.42 -6.64 -22.29
N ILE A 72 6.23 -5.77 -21.68
CA ILE A 72 5.85 -4.39 -21.35
C ILE A 72 6.74 -3.44 -22.15
N ASP A 73 6.14 -2.67 -23.05
CA ASP A 73 6.81 -1.60 -23.80
C ASP A 73 6.93 -0.36 -22.90
N ILE A 74 8.12 -0.09 -22.36
CA ILE A 74 8.38 1.03 -21.44
C ILE A 74 9.15 2.14 -22.17
N ARG A 75 8.49 3.28 -22.37
CA ARG A 75 8.93 4.38 -23.24
C ARG A 75 9.82 5.38 -22.52
N THR A 76 11.02 4.93 -22.16
CA THR A 76 12.06 5.65 -21.39
C THR A 76 12.74 6.82 -22.13
N GLY A 77 12.32 7.16 -23.35
CA GLY A 77 12.84 8.28 -24.15
C GLY A 77 12.44 9.69 -23.66
N SER A 78 11.91 9.80 -22.44
CA SER A 78 11.58 11.08 -21.78
C SER A 78 11.76 10.93 -20.27
N GLU A 79 11.98 12.03 -19.55
CA GLU A 79 12.14 12.03 -18.09
C GLU A 79 10.96 11.35 -17.37
N VAL A 80 9.73 11.72 -17.75
CA VAL A 80 8.50 11.09 -17.23
C VAL A 80 8.48 9.59 -17.54
N GLY A 81 8.85 9.18 -18.76
CA GLY A 81 8.95 7.76 -19.13
C GLY A 81 9.97 6.99 -18.29
N GLN A 82 11.08 7.62 -17.90
CA GLN A 82 12.05 7.04 -16.97
C GLN A 82 11.48 6.95 -15.55
N LYS A 83 10.82 8.01 -15.05
CA LYS A 83 10.13 8.00 -13.75
C LYS A 83 9.03 6.94 -13.68
N CYS A 84 8.26 6.73 -14.76
CA CYS A 84 7.28 5.64 -14.88
C CYS A 84 7.97 4.25 -14.80
N SER A 85 9.07 4.05 -15.54
CA SER A 85 9.87 2.83 -15.48
C SER A 85 10.43 2.56 -14.07
N THR A 86 10.86 3.62 -13.39
CA THR A 86 11.35 3.57 -12.00
C THR A 86 10.23 3.29 -11.01
N PHE A 87 9.02 3.82 -11.21
CA PHE A 87 7.87 3.49 -10.38
C PHE A 87 7.45 2.02 -10.53
N GLN A 88 7.51 1.46 -11.75
CA GLN A 88 7.32 0.02 -11.99
C GLN A 88 8.40 -0.84 -11.30
N HIS A 89 9.66 -0.40 -11.31
CA HIS A 89 10.75 -1.09 -10.60
C HIS A 89 10.57 -1.00 -9.07
N TRP A 90 10.30 0.21 -8.57
CA TRP A 90 10.07 0.49 -7.15
C TRP A 90 8.92 -0.34 -6.60
N ILE A 91 7.75 -0.36 -7.25
CA ILE A 91 6.56 -1.06 -6.75
C ILE A 91 6.74 -2.59 -6.78
N PHE A 92 7.44 -3.11 -7.81
CA PHE A 92 7.79 -4.52 -7.89
C PHE A 92 8.76 -4.93 -6.77
N GLN A 93 9.78 -4.11 -6.48
CA GLN A 93 10.70 -4.37 -5.37
C GLN A 93 10.02 -4.22 -4.00
N TRP A 94 9.26 -3.13 -3.79
CA TRP A 94 8.54 -2.82 -2.56
C TRP A 94 7.55 -3.91 -2.17
N THR A 95 6.87 -4.50 -3.16
CA THR A 95 5.92 -5.60 -2.93
C THR A 95 6.56 -6.99 -3.01
N ASN A 96 7.90 -7.11 -3.04
CA ASN A 96 8.62 -8.38 -3.17
C ASN A 96 8.13 -9.24 -4.36
N GLY A 97 7.91 -8.62 -5.52
CA GLY A 97 7.41 -9.25 -6.74
C GLY A 97 5.89 -9.49 -6.79
N ASN A 98 5.14 -9.09 -5.76
CA ASN A 98 3.70 -9.35 -5.70
C ASN A 98 2.85 -8.42 -6.58
N LEU A 99 3.32 -7.22 -6.95
CA LEU A 99 2.57 -6.25 -7.75
C LEU A 99 3.42 -5.63 -8.87
N LEU A 100 2.82 -5.46 -10.04
CA LEU A 100 3.42 -4.80 -11.21
C LEU A 100 2.36 -3.97 -11.94
N LEU A 101 2.69 -2.71 -12.24
CA LEU A 101 1.84 -1.83 -13.05
C LEU A 101 2.19 -2.09 -14.52
N THR A 102 1.23 -2.59 -15.31
CA THR A 102 1.46 -2.98 -16.71
C THR A 102 1.03 -1.90 -17.72
N ARG A 103 0.14 -0.99 -17.31
CA ARG A 103 -0.23 0.19 -18.10
C ARG A 103 -0.08 1.46 -17.28
N LEU A 104 0.74 2.39 -17.78
CA LEU A 104 0.93 3.74 -17.26
C LEU A 104 0.82 4.73 -18.42
N GLU A 105 -0.20 5.58 -18.37
CA GLU A 105 -0.53 6.55 -19.40
C GLU A 105 -1.08 7.81 -18.77
N GLY A 106 -0.97 8.96 -19.43
CA GLY A 106 -1.33 10.24 -18.81
C GLY A 106 -0.72 11.45 -19.50
N GLU A 107 -0.62 12.54 -18.75
CA GLU A 107 -0.27 13.86 -19.24
C GLU A 107 0.79 14.46 -18.32
N SER A 108 2.00 14.64 -18.85
CA SER A 108 3.19 14.94 -18.03
C SER A 108 3.27 13.97 -16.83
N LEU A 109 3.50 14.48 -15.62
CA LEU A 109 3.60 13.73 -14.36
C LEU A 109 2.26 13.15 -13.85
N LYS A 110 1.10 13.55 -14.39
CA LYS A 110 -0.22 13.06 -13.98
C LYS A 110 -0.59 11.81 -14.77
N LEU A 111 -0.85 10.72 -14.05
CA LEU A 111 -1.03 9.38 -14.61
C LEU A 111 -2.42 8.79 -14.31
N ARG A 112 -2.96 8.10 -15.30
CA ARG A 112 -4.00 7.07 -15.18
C ARG A 112 -3.29 5.71 -15.20
N SER A 113 -3.47 4.91 -14.15
CA SER A 113 -2.96 3.53 -14.11
C SER A 113 -4.13 2.57 -14.28
N VAL A 114 -4.36 2.15 -15.52
CA VAL A 114 -5.53 1.35 -15.91
C VAL A 114 -5.37 -0.12 -15.51
N ASP A 115 -4.15 -0.66 -15.60
CA ASP A 115 -3.87 -2.09 -15.38
C ASP A 115 -2.78 -2.34 -14.33
N THR A 116 -3.17 -3.04 -13.28
CA THR A 116 -2.28 -3.59 -12.24
C THR A 116 -2.34 -5.11 -12.26
N LYS A 117 -1.20 -5.79 -12.42
CA LYS A 117 -1.09 -7.24 -12.28
C LYS A 117 -0.51 -7.61 -10.93
N LEU A 118 -1.10 -8.61 -10.29
CA LEU A 118 -0.73 -9.11 -8.98
C LEU A 118 -0.36 -10.60 -9.08
N THR A 119 0.76 -11.04 -8.49
CA THR A 119 1.00 -12.46 -8.24
C THR A 119 0.43 -12.87 -6.88
N GLY A 120 0.08 -14.15 -6.70
CA GLY A 120 -0.23 -14.75 -5.40
C GLY A 120 -1.54 -14.37 -4.67
N GLY A 121 -2.20 -13.26 -5.02
CA GLY A 121 -3.47 -12.86 -4.40
C GLY A 121 -4.68 -13.70 -4.82
N LEU A 122 -5.75 -13.71 -4.00
CA LEU A 122 -6.96 -14.53 -4.15
C LEU A 122 -7.77 -14.32 -5.46
N THR A 123 -7.38 -13.39 -6.32
CA THR A 123 -7.86 -13.25 -7.70
C THR A 123 -6.66 -13.08 -8.63
N ALA A 124 -5.94 -14.17 -8.89
CA ALA A 124 -4.69 -14.19 -9.67
C ALA A 124 -4.93 -14.03 -11.19
N GLU A 125 -5.38 -12.85 -11.62
CA GLU A 125 -5.67 -12.51 -13.02
C GLU A 125 -4.42 -12.00 -13.78
N GLY A 126 -3.25 -12.54 -13.42
CA GLY A 126 -1.94 -12.20 -13.97
C GLY A 126 -1.27 -13.40 -14.66
N ASN A 127 -0.90 -13.22 -15.93
CA ASN A 127 -0.02 -14.17 -16.63
C ASN A 127 1.39 -14.08 -16.01
N PRO A 128 1.97 -15.17 -15.48
CA PRO A 128 3.27 -15.13 -14.79
C PRO A 128 4.40 -14.62 -15.70
N LYS A 129 4.33 -14.91 -17.01
CA LYS A 129 5.31 -14.43 -18.00
C LYS A 129 5.49 -12.92 -18.00
N VAL A 130 4.47 -12.14 -17.66
CA VAL A 130 4.57 -10.66 -17.63
C VAL A 130 5.60 -10.19 -16.60
N PHE A 131 5.72 -10.89 -15.48
CA PHE A 131 6.71 -10.59 -14.45
C PHE A 131 8.12 -11.06 -14.86
N GLU A 132 8.22 -12.22 -15.50
CA GLU A 132 9.47 -12.74 -16.08
C GLU A 132 10.01 -11.82 -17.20
N HIS A 133 9.13 -11.37 -18.10
CA HIS A 133 9.46 -10.38 -19.13
C HIS A 133 9.90 -9.05 -18.51
N PHE A 134 9.21 -8.56 -17.47
CA PHE A 134 9.62 -7.34 -16.77
C PHE A 134 11.01 -7.46 -16.13
N VAL A 135 11.29 -8.53 -15.38
CA VAL A 135 12.60 -8.77 -14.73
C VAL A 135 13.73 -8.88 -15.75
N SER A 136 13.49 -9.54 -16.89
CA SER A 136 14.50 -9.75 -17.94
C SER A 136 14.73 -8.51 -18.83
N HIS A 137 13.69 -7.73 -19.12
CA HIS A 137 13.74 -6.59 -20.06
C HIS A 137 13.95 -5.24 -19.39
N HIS A 138 13.62 -5.07 -18.10
CA HIS A 138 13.84 -3.82 -17.38
C HIS A 138 15.33 -3.46 -17.36
N LYS A 139 15.62 -2.20 -17.71
CA LYS A 139 16.93 -1.57 -17.63
C LYS A 139 16.83 -0.43 -16.62
N CYS A 140 17.52 -0.57 -15.49
CA CYS A 140 17.55 0.46 -14.46
C CYS A 140 18.10 1.77 -15.06
N ASN A 141 17.44 2.88 -14.75
CA ASN A 141 17.77 4.21 -15.25
C ASN A 141 18.31 5.11 -14.12
N TYR A 142 18.58 6.38 -14.43
CA TYR A 142 19.05 7.40 -13.48
C TYR A 142 18.22 7.46 -12.18
N PHE A 143 16.89 7.51 -12.30
CA PHE A 143 15.97 7.58 -11.15
C PHE A 143 15.90 6.27 -10.37
N CYS A 144 16.15 5.11 -11.00
CA CYS A 144 16.34 3.85 -10.26
C CYS A 144 17.59 3.89 -9.37
N GLY A 145 18.67 4.51 -9.86
CA GLY A 145 19.89 4.75 -9.10
C GLY A 145 19.69 5.73 -7.95
N LEU A 146 18.98 6.84 -8.19
CA LEU A 146 18.63 7.83 -7.16
C LEU A 146 17.83 7.24 -5.98
N LEU A 147 16.96 6.27 -6.25
CA LEU A 147 16.19 5.54 -5.22
C LEU A 147 16.90 4.28 -4.69
N GLY A 148 18.16 4.04 -5.05
CA GLY A 148 18.94 2.90 -4.56
C GLY A 148 18.36 1.52 -4.90
N LEU A 149 17.57 1.42 -5.98
CA LEU A 149 16.84 0.20 -6.32
C LEU A 149 17.79 -0.92 -6.79
N LYS A 150 17.55 -2.14 -6.31
CA LYS A 150 18.36 -3.32 -6.63
C LYS A 150 18.09 -3.76 -8.08
N PRO A 151 19.11 -3.93 -8.93
CA PRO A 151 18.90 -4.39 -10.30
C PRO A 151 18.19 -5.75 -10.34
N LEU A 152 17.06 -5.82 -11.06
CA LEU A 152 16.17 -7.00 -11.00
C LEU A 152 16.86 -8.32 -11.38
N LYS A 153 17.84 -8.27 -12.29
CA LYS A 153 18.65 -9.43 -12.70
C LYS A 153 19.52 -10.01 -11.58
N VAL A 154 19.92 -9.19 -10.61
CA VAL A 154 20.61 -9.66 -9.39
C VAL A 154 19.60 -10.27 -8.41
N MET A 155 18.37 -9.74 -8.36
CA MET A 155 17.33 -10.26 -7.48
C MET A 155 16.77 -11.61 -7.96
N ASP A 156 16.66 -11.82 -9.28
CA ASP A 156 16.31 -13.10 -9.91
C ASP A 156 17.21 -14.26 -9.43
N SER A 157 18.53 -14.06 -9.44
CA SER A 157 19.51 -15.02 -8.92
C SER A 157 19.37 -15.33 -7.41
N LEU A 158 18.69 -14.46 -6.65
CA LEU A 158 18.42 -14.63 -5.22
C LEU A 158 16.99 -15.18 -4.95
N MET A 159 16.12 -15.22 -5.95
CA MET A 159 14.73 -15.71 -5.86
C MET A 159 14.57 -17.19 -6.25
N THR A 160 15.67 -17.95 -6.29
CA THR A 160 15.61 -19.42 -6.38
C THR A 160 14.69 -19.99 -5.30
N PRO A 161 13.89 -21.03 -5.61
CA PRO A 161 12.63 -21.28 -4.91
C PRO A 161 12.83 -21.63 -3.43
N VAL A 162 12.47 -20.68 -2.56
CA VAL A 162 12.42 -20.88 -1.12
C VAL A 162 11.32 -21.89 -0.81
N LYS A 163 11.72 -23.16 -0.60
CA LYS A 163 10.86 -24.20 0.00
C LYS A 163 10.12 -23.60 1.20
N PRO A 164 8.78 -23.74 1.29
CA PRO A 164 7.98 -22.99 2.26
C PRO A 164 8.46 -23.26 3.69
N LYS A 165 9.20 -22.30 4.24
CA LYS A 165 9.74 -22.37 5.60
C LYS A 165 8.59 -22.04 6.55
N GLY A 166 7.90 -23.08 7.01
CA GLY A 166 6.67 -22.96 7.79
C GLY A 166 6.78 -21.95 8.93
N SER A 167 5.70 -21.20 9.14
CA SER A 167 5.61 -20.09 10.09
C SER A 167 6.21 -20.44 11.46
N ARG A 168 7.09 -19.57 11.96
CA ARG A 168 7.58 -19.61 13.34
C ARG A 168 7.32 -18.26 14.00
N SER A 169 6.12 -18.12 14.57
CA SER A 169 5.75 -16.99 15.41
C SER A 169 6.76 -16.81 16.55
N PRO A 170 7.17 -15.57 16.88
CA PRO A 170 8.17 -15.32 17.92
C PRO A 170 7.55 -15.42 19.32
N LEU A 171 7.50 -16.63 19.87
CA LEU A 171 7.10 -16.87 21.26
C LEU A 171 8.19 -17.55 22.09
N LEU A 172 8.32 -17.06 23.32
CA LEU A 172 9.46 -17.24 24.22
C LEU A 172 9.63 -18.69 24.71
N GLN A 173 10.82 -19.30 24.60
CA GLN A 173 11.22 -20.38 25.51
C GLN A 173 12.75 -20.54 25.73
N ARG A 174 13.21 -19.84 26.78
CA ARG A 174 14.17 -20.26 27.82
C ARG A 174 15.15 -21.43 27.49
N LYS A 175 16.44 -21.10 27.46
CA LYS A 175 17.58 -22.06 27.43
C LYS A 175 17.45 -23.17 28.48
N LYS A 176 17.87 -24.39 28.11
CA LYS A 176 18.41 -25.41 29.03
C LYS A 176 19.61 -26.10 28.38
N VAL A 177 20.73 -26.14 29.10
CA VAL A 177 21.82 -27.11 28.92
C VAL A 177 22.10 -27.65 30.32
N SER A 178 22.26 -28.96 30.45
CA SER A 178 22.52 -29.64 31.73
C SER A 178 23.93 -30.18 31.76
N SER A 179 24.75 -29.65 32.68
CA SER A 179 26.01 -30.24 33.12
C SER A 179 26.11 -30.12 34.64
N SER A 180 26.79 -31.05 35.28
CA SER A 180 26.67 -31.34 36.71
C SER A 180 27.73 -30.66 37.57
N CYS A 181 27.30 -30.09 38.70
CA CYS A 181 27.83 -30.47 40.01
C CYS A 181 26.98 -29.95 41.18
N SER A 182 27.19 -30.51 42.36
CA SER A 182 26.72 -30.02 43.66
C SER A 182 27.90 -30.10 44.64
N PRO A 183 27.95 -29.26 45.69
CA PRO A 183 27.34 -29.72 46.94
C PRO A 183 26.70 -28.64 47.85
N GLN A 184 25.55 -29.02 48.40
CA GLN A 184 25.10 -28.88 49.81
C GLN A 184 24.99 -27.52 50.55
N LEU A 185 23.79 -27.35 51.16
CA LEU A 185 23.48 -26.73 52.47
C LEU A 185 23.65 -25.19 52.58
N ASN A 186 22.83 -24.45 53.34
CA ASN A 186 22.05 -24.85 54.52
C ASN A 186 20.82 -23.93 54.80
N ARG A 187 19.88 -24.45 55.61
CA ARG A 187 18.91 -23.76 56.52
C ARG A 187 17.79 -22.82 55.99
N LYS A 188 16.57 -23.35 56.20
CA LYS A 188 15.35 -22.72 56.78
C LYS A 188 14.45 -21.85 55.89
N ALA A 189 13.17 -21.86 56.26
CA ALA A 189 12.05 -21.13 55.67
C ALA A 189 11.39 -20.21 56.72
N VAL A 190 10.44 -19.35 56.31
CA VAL A 190 9.10 -19.16 56.92
C VAL A 190 8.30 -18.05 56.20
N ALA A 191 6.99 -18.28 56.07
CA ALA A 191 5.83 -17.39 55.87
C ALA A 191 5.86 -16.13 54.96
N SER A 192 4.77 -15.97 54.21
CA SER A 192 4.23 -14.70 53.70
C SER A 192 3.31 -14.05 54.75
N PRO A 193 3.11 -12.72 54.72
CA PRO A 193 1.75 -12.22 54.94
C PRO A 193 1.28 -11.03 54.06
N ARG A 194 -0.02 -11.06 53.75
CA ARG A 194 -0.94 -9.93 53.47
C ARG A 194 -2.03 -9.96 54.58
N PRO A 195 -2.96 -8.98 54.69
CA PRO A 195 -2.94 -7.54 54.43
C PRO A 195 -3.29 -6.77 55.74
N PRO A 196 -3.96 -5.59 55.72
CA PRO A 196 -5.45 -5.58 55.75
C PRO A 196 -6.12 -4.46 54.90
N ARG A 197 -7.45 -4.30 55.03
CA ARG A 197 -8.34 -3.38 54.25
C ARG A 197 -9.09 -2.36 55.15
N LYS A 198 -9.56 -1.25 54.54
CA LYS A 198 -10.83 -0.49 54.73
C LYS A 198 -10.73 0.84 53.94
N ALA A 199 -11.76 1.55 53.47
CA ALA A 199 -13.21 1.36 53.20
C ALA A 199 -13.58 2.39 52.07
N GLU A 200 -14.62 2.27 51.22
CA GLU A 200 -16.02 2.75 51.41
C GLU A 200 -16.15 4.10 52.17
N GLN A 201 -17.01 5.08 51.84
CA GLN A 201 -18.16 5.26 50.92
C GLN A 201 -18.44 6.81 50.82
N ASP A 202 -19.29 7.46 49.99
CA ASP A 202 -20.25 7.10 48.92
C ASP A 202 -20.55 8.34 47.98
N SER A 203 -21.48 8.18 47.02
CA SER A 203 -22.33 9.12 46.22
C SER A 203 -22.36 10.65 46.41
N SER A 204 -22.66 11.36 45.29
CA SER A 204 -23.69 12.42 45.21
C SER A 204 -24.03 12.78 43.75
N SER A 205 -25.25 13.28 43.48
CA SER A 205 -25.73 13.73 42.16
C SER A 205 -26.75 14.88 42.27
N THR A 206 -26.81 15.78 41.28
CA THR A 206 -28.00 16.63 41.00
C THR A 206 -27.86 17.38 39.65
N PRO A 207 -28.98 17.73 38.95
CA PRO A 207 -28.93 18.35 37.62
C PRO A 207 -29.45 19.82 37.57
N MET A 208 -29.04 20.55 36.53
CA MET A 208 -29.63 21.80 36.05
C MET A 208 -29.25 22.00 34.56
N LYS A 209 -30.04 22.61 33.68
CA LYS A 209 -31.44 23.09 33.77
C LYS A 209 -31.97 23.28 32.33
N GLU A 210 -33.19 22.84 32.04
CA GLU A 210 -33.83 23.10 30.74
C GLU A 210 -34.26 24.57 30.60
N LYS A 211 -34.26 25.08 29.36
CA LYS A 211 -35.19 26.16 28.97
C LYS A 211 -35.46 26.15 27.46
N ALA A 212 -36.69 25.81 27.08
CA ALA A 212 -37.20 25.97 25.72
C ALA A 212 -38.21 27.14 25.67
N THR A 213 -38.09 27.99 24.64
CA THR A 213 -39.02 29.05 24.18
C THR A 213 -38.31 29.76 23.01
N ASP A 214 -38.95 30.17 21.92
CA ASP A 214 -40.29 29.87 21.38
C ASP A 214 -40.28 30.20 19.86
N VAL A 215 -41.25 29.72 19.07
CA VAL A 215 -41.31 29.98 17.61
C VAL A 215 -42.63 30.65 17.21
N PRO A 216 -42.61 31.96 16.92
CA PRO A 216 -43.74 32.64 16.28
C PRO A 216 -43.89 32.18 14.82
N LYS A 217 -45.11 31.73 14.48
CA LYS A 217 -45.59 31.50 13.11
C LYS A 217 -46.69 32.54 12.81
N VAL A 218 -47.14 32.63 11.54
CA VAL A 218 -48.14 33.57 10.98
C VAL A 218 -47.49 34.92 10.58
N GLY A 219 -47.86 35.59 9.48
CA GLY A 219 -49.05 35.41 8.63
C GLY A 219 -48.84 35.39 7.11
N ASN A 220 -49.90 35.74 6.39
CA ASN A 220 -50.23 35.19 5.07
C ASN A 220 -50.70 36.30 4.10
N THR A 221 -50.24 36.26 2.84
CA THR A 221 -50.85 36.92 1.64
C THR A 221 -51.02 38.47 1.69
N PRO A 222 -51.47 39.17 0.61
CA PRO A 222 -51.86 38.74 -0.74
C PRO A 222 -50.74 38.17 -1.61
#